data_AF-A0A0Q7SBJ1-F1
#
_entry.id   AF-A0A0Q7SBJ1-F1
#
_cell.length_a   1.000
_cell.length_b   1.000
_cell.length_c   1.000
_cell.angle_alpha   90.00
_cell.angle_beta   90.00
_cell.angle_gamma   90.00
#
_symmetry.space_group_name_H-M   'P 1'
#
loop_
_entity.id
_entity.type
_entity.pdbx_description
1 polymer ?
#
loop_
_entity_poly.entity_id
_entity_poly.type
_entity_poly.pdbx_seq_one_letter_code
_entity_poly.pdbx_strand_id
1 'polypeptide(L)'
;MLTDVCLPYAARARSFEKAIKAARDLNFRRPIDDVQPLDEWAAEIDLVSDDGNWRLRIEEGTLEHGDAQVYAASCTISSRHASARELADLGRRAFGDPERWTTSPDHPRRWERRTRRPAEHRLAVEVAEPAERRPTMTVTGYYF
;
A
#
# COMPACT_ATOMS: atom_id res chain seq x y z
N MET A 1 11.31 16.97 -4.68
CA MET A 1 10.58 17.53 -5.83
C MET A 1 9.31 16.71 -5.95
N LEU A 2 8.15 17.19 -5.48
CA LEU A 2 6.89 16.45 -5.61
C LEU A 2 6.52 16.40 -7.10
N THR A 3 6.35 15.20 -7.63
CA THR A 3 5.88 15.00 -9.01
C THR A 3 4.38 14.77 -8.96
N ASP A 4 3.59 15.81 -9.27
CA ASP A 4 2.13 15.70 -9.37
C ASP A 4 1.76 14.95 -10.67
N VAL A 5 1.25 13.72 -10.54
CA VAL A 5 0.71 12.95 -11.66
C VAL A 5 -0.81 12.82 -11.49
N CYS A 6 -1.58 13.49 -12.34
CA CYS A 6 -3.04 13.43 -12.32
C CYS A 6 -3.57 12.06 -12.77
N LEU A 7 -4.42 11.44 -11.95
CA LEU A 7 -5.16 10.23 -12.30
C LEU A 7 -6.46 10.61 -13.06
N PRO A 8 -6.65 10.24 -14.34
CA PRO A 8 -7.86 10.60 -15.08
C PRO A 8 -9.12 9.79 -14.66
N TYR A 9 -10.26 10.49 -14.53
CA TYR A 9 -11.66 10.10 -14.23
C TYR A 9 -12.26 8.89 -15.00
N ALA A 10 -13.40 8.23 -14.70
CA ALA A 10 -14.40 8.20 -13.61
C ALA A 10 -15.20 6.86 -13.69
N ALA A 11 -15.36 6.17 -12.54
CA ALA A 11 -16.47 5.28 -12.12
C ALA A 11 -16.02 4.58 -10.83
N ARG A 12 -16.73 4.79 -9.72
CA ARG A 12 -16.26 4.66 -8.32
C ARG A 12 -15.53 3.35 -7.94
N ALA A 13 -15.74 2.23 -8.64
CA ALA A 13 -15.02 0.97 -8.42
C ALA A 13 -13.83 0.75 -9.38
N ARG A 14 -13.95 1.20 -10.65
CA ARG A 14 -12.92 1.02 -11.68
C ARG A 14 -11.71 1.94 -11.51
N SER A 15 -11.88 3.13 -10.93
CA SER A 15 -10.77 4.05 -10.65
C SER A 15 -9.85 3.55 -9.53
N PHE A 16 -10.40 2.88 -8.51
CA PHE A 16 -9.62 2.24 -7.45
C PHE A 16 -8.77 1.08 -7.94
N GLU A 17 -9.37 0.15 -8.70
CA GLU A 17 -8.64 -0.99 -9.25
C GLU A 17 -7.54 -0.52 -10.22
N LYS A 18 -7.76 0.58 -10.94
CA LYS A 18 -6.75 1.21 -11.79
C LYS A 18 -5.65 1.91 -11.01
N ALA A 19 -5.94 2.58 -9.90
CA ALA A 19 -4.92 3.16 -9.02
C ALA A 19 -4.09 2.07 -8.35
N ILE A 20 -4.73 0.99 -7.88
CA ILE A 20 -4.05 -0.22 -7.39
C ILE A 20 -3.22 -0.84 -8.51
N LYS A 21 -3.73 -0.91 -9.75
CA LYS A 21 -2.98 -1.41 -10.91
C LYS A 21 -1.78 -0.51 -11.25
N ALA A 22 -1.93 0.80 -11.27
CA ALA A 22 -0.84 1.75 -11.50
C ALA A 22 0.23 1.64 -10.39
N ALA A 23 -0.20 1.50 -9.13
CA ALA A 23 0.70 1.21 -8.02
C ALA A 23 1.41 -0.16 -8.17
N ARG A 24 0.75 -1.16 -8.78
CA ARG A 24 1.35 -2.46 -9.11
C ARG A 24 2.29 -2.41 -10.31
N ASP A 25 2.06 -1.48 -11.24
CA ASP A 25 2.85 -1.29 -12.46
C ASP A 25 4.09 -0.39 -12.22
N LEU A 26 4.16 0.30 -11.08
CA LEU A 26 5.39 0.96 -10.62
C LEU A 26 6.45 -0.10 -10.29
N ASN A 27 7.52 -0.11 -11.08
CA ASN A 27 8.66 -0.98 -10.88
C ASN A 27 9.53 -0.45 -9.74
N PHE A 28 9.15 -0.75 -8.51
CA PHE A 28 9.97 -0.57 -7.32
C PHE A 28 11.12 -1.58 -7.36
N ARG A 29 12.25 -1.16 -7.93
CA ARG A 29 13.47 -1.98 -7.96
C ARG A 29 14.38 -1.49 -6.85
N ARG A 30 14.46 -2.25 -5.75
CA ARG A 30 15.71 -2.37 -5.01
C ARG A 30 16.71 -3.02 -5.98
N PRO A 31 17.77 -2.34 -6.44
CA PRO A 31 18.77 -3.04 -7.23
C PRO A 31 19.40 -4.10 -6.33
N ILE A 32 19.27 -5.36 -6.74
CA ILE A 32 19.68 -6.54 -5.95
C ILE A 32 21.20 -6.53 -5.65
N ASP A 33 21.97 -5.73 -6.38
CA ASP A 33 23.44 -5.73 -6.37
C ASP A 33 24.07 -4.39 -5.92
N ASP A 34 23.30 -3.45 -5.37
CA ASP A 34 23.81 -2.12 -5.02
C ASP A 34 24.12 -2.01 -3.51
N VAL A 35 25.34 -1.53 -3.18
CA VAL A 35 25.87 -1.36 -1.82
C VAL A 35 25.48 0.00 -1.24
N GLN A 36 24.70 0.79 -1.98
CA GLN A 36 24.26 2.12 -1.56
C GLN A 36 23.36 2.07 -0.30
N PRO A 37 23.52 3.03 0.64
CA PRO A 37 22.66 3.14 1.82
C PRO A 37 21.18 3.22 1.45
N LEU A 38 20.32 2.54 2.22
CA LEU A 38 18.88 2.48 1.95
C LEU A 38 18.18 3.84 1.92
N ASP A 39 18.71 4.83 2.65
CA ASP A 39 18.18 6.20 2.71
C ASP A 39 18.24 6.92 1.35
N GLU A 40 19.14 6.50 0.45
CA GLU A 40 19.26 7.07 -0.90
C GLU A 40 18.13 6.62 -1.84
N TRP A 41 17.42 5.55 -1.47
CA TRP A 41 16.25 5.03 -2.19
C TRP A 41 14.93 5.49 -1.60
N ALA A 42 14.95 6.25 -0.50
CA ALA A 42 13.73 6.72 0.13
C ALA A 42 13.01 7.71 -0.79
N ALA A 43 11.80 7.35 -1.21
CA ALA A 43 10.99 8.15 -2.10
C ALA A 43 9.59 8.32 -1.52
N GLU A 44 9.04 9.52 -1.69
CA GLU A 44 7.67 9.83 -1.32
C GLU A 44 6.97 10.48 -2.53
N ILE A 45 5.86 9.87 -2.95
CA ILE A 45 5.05 10.38 -4.07
C ILE A 45 3.61 10.45 -3.62
N ASP A 46 3.03 11.65 -3.64
CA ASP A 46 1.62 11.88 -3.42
C ASP A 46 0.92 12.12 -4.77
N LEU A 47 -0.05 11.27 -5.11
CA LEU A 47 -0.94 11.45 -6.25
C LEU A 47 -2.34 11.79 -5.75
N VAL A 48 -2.94 12.81 -6.36
CA VAL A 48 -4.31 13.23 -6.05
C VAL A 48 -5.15 13.11 -7.31
N SER A 49 -6.36 12.55 -7.19
CA SER A 49 -7.30 12.55 -8.31
C SER A 49 -7.72 13.98 -8.66
N ASP A 50 -8.13 14.20 -9.90
CA ASP A 50 -8.48 15.55 -10.36
C ASP A 50 -9.68 16.17 -9.58
N ASP A 51 -10.57 15.35 -9.02
CA ASP A 51 -11.63 15.81 -8.11
C ASP A 51 -11.17 16.05 -6.66
N GLY A 52 -9.90 15.81 -6.35
CA GLY A 52 -9.32 15.98 -5.01
C GLY A 52 -9.82 14.97 -3.97
N ASN A 53 -10.64 13.99 -4.37
CA ASN A 53 -11.29 13.07 -3.46
C ASN A 53 -10.41 11.89 -3.08
N TRP A 54 -9.53 11.46 -3.99
CA TRP A 54 -8.63 10.34 -3.79
C TRP A 54 -7.21 10.81 -3.63
N ARG A 55 -6.49 10.16 -2.71
CA ARG A 55 -5.05 10.30 -2.57
C ARG A 55 -4.40 8.93 -2.54
N LEU A 56 -3.37 8.77 -3.35
CA LEU A 56 -2.41 7.68 -3.30
C LEU A 56 -1.09 8.24 -2.78
N ARG A 57 -0.53 7.62 -1.75
CA ARG A 57 0.80 7.95 -1.24
C ARG A 57 1.67 6.73 -1.39
N ILE A 58 2.81 6.87 -2.05
CA ILE A 58 3.79 5.81 -2.23
C ILE A 58 5.03 6.21 -1.45
N GLU A 59 5.51 5.30 -0.63
CA GLU A 59 6.67 5.52 0.24
C GLU A 59 7.63 4.34 0.10
N GLU A 60 8.91 4.62 -0.08
CA GLU A 60 9.99 3.65 0.06
C GLU A 60 10.95 4.10 1.14
N GLY A 61 11.55 3.15 1.85
CA GLY A 61 12.61 3.45 2.82
C GLY A 61 12.73 2.40 3.89
N THR A 62 13.45 2.76 4.96
CA THR A 62 13.65 1.90 6.12
C THR A 62 12.49 2.07 7.09
N LEU A 63 11.85 0.96 7.48
CA LEU A 63 10.82 0.91 8.52
C LEU A 63 11.28 0.05 9.69
N GLU A 64 10.84 0.41 10.89
CA GLU A 64 10.97 -0.45 12.06
C GLU A 64 9.95 -1.60 11.99
N HIS A 65 10.41 -2.82 12.17
CA HIS A 65 9.58 -4.02 12.21
C HIS A 65 10.03 -4.93 13.35
N GLY A 66 9.33 -4.87 14.49
CA GLY A 66 9.76 -5.56 15.71
C GLY A 66 11.07 -4.95 16.23
N ASP A 67 12.09 -5.78 16.44
CA ASP A 67 13.40 -5.37 16.93
C ASP A 67 14.41 -5.07 15.81
N ALA A 68 13.96 -5.03 14.54
CA ALA A 68 14.82 -4.85 13.38
C ALA A 68 14.36 -3.69 12.47
N GLN A 69 15.31 -3.13 11.72
CA GLN A 69 15.04 -2.22 10.62
C GLN A 69 15.01 -3.00 9.31
N VAL A 70 13.98 -2.75 8.50
CA VAL A 70 13.74 -3.46 7.24
C VAL A 70 13.48 -2.47 6.13
N TYR A 71 13.88 -2.81 4.92
CA TYR A 71 13.47 -2.02 3.77
C TYR A 71 12.01 -2.33 3.45
N ALA A 72 11.21 -1.30 3.24
CA ALA A 72 9.82 -1.44 2.89
C ALA A 72 9.42 -0.45 1.80
N ALA A 73 8.51 -0.92 0.96
CA ALA A 73 7.76 -0.10 0.03
C ALA A 73 6.29 -0.18 0.43
N SER A 74 5.63 0.97 0.54
CA SER A 74 4.22 1.05 0.90
C SER A 74 3.43 1.90 -0.09
N CYS A 75 2.18 1.53 -0.26
CA CYS A 75 1.22 2.25 -1.09
C CYS A 75 -0.05 2.44 -0.26
N THR A 76 -0.31 3.69 0.10
CA THR A 76 -1.42 4.11 0.96
C THR A 76 -2.49 4.80 0.12
N ILE A 77 -3.71 4.27 0.17
CA ILE A 77 -4.88 4.83 -0.49
C ILE A 77 -5.80 5.45 0.56
N SER A 78 -6.27 6.66 0.31
CA SER A 78 -7.25 7.34 1.16
C SER A 78 -8.25 8.15 0.34
N SER A 79 -9.40 8.47 0.94
CA SER A 79 -10.36 9.40 0.35
C SER A 79 -11.07 10.28 1.36
N ARG A 80 -11.52 11.44 0.89
CA ARG A 80 -12.35 12.39 1.67
C ARG A 80 -13.71 11.83 2.06
N HIS A 81 -14.21 10.85 1.29
CA HIS A 81 -15.57 10.35 1.41
C HIS A 81 -15.63 8.85 1.76
N ALA A 82 -14.50 8.14 1.69
CA ALA A 82 -14.46 6.72 2.01
C ALA A 82 -14.33 6.50 3.52
N SER A 83 -15.27 5.75 4.07
CA SER A 83 -15.17 5.18 5.42
C SER A 83 -14.18 4.01 5.46
N ALA A 84 -13.69 3.66 6.64
CA ALA A 84 -12.87 2.47 6.82
C ALA A 84 -13.62 1.18 6.45
N ARG A 85 -14.95 1.17 6.60
CA ARG A 85 -15.80 0.06 6.17
C ARG A 85 -15.74 -0.13 4.65
N GLU A 86 -15.87 0.94 3.88
CA GLU A 86 -15.79 0.88 2.41
C GLU A 86 -14.40 0.47 1.92
N LEU A 87 -13.34 0.94 2.59
CA LEU A 87 -11.97 0.49 2.31
C LEU A 87 -11.77 -0.98 2.66
N ALA A 88 -12.34 -1.46 3.77
CA ALA A 88 -12.29 -2.87 4.14
C ALA A 88 -13.08 -3.75 3.16
N ASP A 89 -14.23 -3.29 2.67
CA ASP A 89 -15.00 -3.97 1.62
C ASP A 89 -14.20 -4.09 0.32
N LEU A 90 -13.48 -3.03 -0.05
CA LEU A 90 -12.56 -3.08 -1.17
C LEU A 90 -11.41 -4.06 -0.94
N GLY A 91 -10.78 -4.01 0.24
CA GLY A 91 -9.71 -4.93 0.63
C GLY A 91 -10.17 -6.38 0.55
N ARG A 92 -11.38 -6.70 1.04
CA ARG A 92 -11.97 -8.05 0.91
C ARG A 92 -12.12 -8.49 -0.54
N ARG A 93 -12.57 -7.62 -1.45
CA ARG A 93 -12.70 -7.98 -2.87
C ARG A 93 -11.33 -8.16 -3.55
N ALA A 94 -10.35 -7.35 -3.20
CA ALA A 94 -9.03 -7.36 -3.81
C ALA A 94 -8.10 -8.47 -3.25
N PHE A 95 -8.25 -8.82 -1.98
CA PHE A 95 -7.33 -9.67 -1.21
C PHE A 95 -8.04 -10.84 -0.50
N GLY A 96 -9.31 -11.11 -0.84
CA GLY A 96 -10.11 -12.18 -0.22
C GLY A 96 -9.86 -13.58 -0.77
N ASP A 97 -8.98 -13.76 -1.76
CA ASP A 97 -8.61 -15.08 -2.29
C ASP A 97 -7.80 -15.88 -1.24
N PRO A 98 -8.36 -16.94 -0.65
CA PRO A 98 -7.72 -17.68 0.44
C PRO A 98 -6.53 -18.52 -0.03
N GLU A 99 -6.37 -18.78 -1.33
CA GLU A 99 -5.19 -19.47 -1.86
C GLU A 99 -3.95 -18.57 -1.85
N ARG A 100 -4.17 -17.25 -1.92
CA ARG A 100 -3.11 -16.24 -2.03
C ARG A 100 -2.92 -15.42 -0.77
N TRP A 101 -3.96 -15.27 0.04
CA TRP A 101 -3.97 -14.38 1.20
C TRP A 101 -4.47 -15.11 2.45
N THR A 102 -4.05 -14.59 3.60
CA THR A 102 -4.53 -14.97 4.93
C THR A 102 -5.09 -13.74 5.62
N THR A 103 -6.19 -13.93 6.33
CA THR A 103 -6.84 -12.91 7.17
C THR A 103 -7.10 -13.53 8.53
N SER A 104 -6.75 -12.82 9.60
CA SER A 104 -7.08 -13.25 10.95
C SER A 104 -8.50 -12.77 11.33
N PRO A 105 -9.31 -13.58 12.02
CA PRO A 105 -10.57 -13.13 12.61
C PRO A 105 -10.40 -11.94 13.56
N ASP A 106 -9.25 -11.86 14.25
CA ASP A 106 -8.93 -10.79 15.20
C ASP A 106 -8.56 -9.48 14.48
N HIS A 107 -8.11 -9.59 13.23
CA HIS A 107 -7.75 -8.46 12.38
C HIS A 107 -8.45 -8.57 11.02
N PRO A 108 -9.79 -8.40 10.97
CA PRO A 108 -10.58 -8.62 9.76
C PRO A 108 -10.35 -7.57 8.66
N ARG A 109 -9.56 -6.54 8.97
CA ARG A 109 -9.14 -5.44 8.08
C ARG A 109 -7.67 -5.60 7.64
N ARG A 110 -7.05 -6.74 7.92
CA ARG A 110 -5.67 -7.05 7.58
C ARG A 110 -5.58 -8.31 6.73
N TRP A 111 -4.79 -8.24 5.66
CA TRP A 111 -4.50 -9.36 4.77
C TRP A 111 -3.01 -9.52 4.66
N GLU A 112 -2.53 -10.76 4.71
CA GLU A 112 -1.12 -11.09 4.50
C GLU A 112 -1.00 -12.07 3.35
N ARG A 113 -0.07 -11.81 2.44
CA ARG A 113 0.12 -12.66 1.28
C ARG A 113 0.83 -13.94 1.71
N ARG A 114 0.28 -15.08 1.33
CA ARG A 114 0.98 -16.36 1.43
C ARG A 114 2.20 -16.33 0.52
N THR A 115 3.37 -16.52 1.11
CA THR A 115 4.66 -16.61 0.39
C THR A 115 5.41 -17.85 0.85
N ARG A 116 6.25 -18.40 -0.03
CA ARG A 116 7.13 -19.53 0.28
C ARG A 116 8.32 -19.11 1.15
N ARG A 117 8.64 -17.81 1.20
CA ARG A 117 9.81 -17.27 1.90
C ARG A 117 9.45 -16.06 2.79
N PRO A 118 8.58 -16.26 3.80
CA PRO A 118 8.13 -15.17 4.67
C PRO A 118 9.23 -14.58 5.54
N ALA A 119 10.40 -15.22 5.63
CA ALA A 119 11.57 -14.68 6.30
C ALA A 119 12.41 -13.74 5.43
N GLU A 120 12.22 -13.75 4.09
CA GLU A 120 12.95 -12.87 3.15
C GLU A 120 12.07 -11.70 2.71
N HIS A 121 10.79 -11.95 2.43
CA HIS A 121 9.87 -10.89 2.02
C HIS A 121 8.45 -11.18 2.48
N ARG A 122 7.69 -10.13 2.77
CA ARG A 122 6.25 -10.20 3.11
C ARG A 122 5.48 -9.13 2.37
N LEU A 123 4.20 -9.39 2.12
CA LEU A 123 3.28 -8.38 1.61
C LEU A 123 2.05 -8.38 2.50
N ALA A 124 1.79 -7.24 3.13
CA ALA A 124 0.65 -7.04 4.01
C ALA A 124 -0.24 -5.93 3.46
N VAL A 125 -1.53 -6.00 3.78
CA VAL A 125 -2.50 -4.95 3.53
C VAL A 125 -3.24 -4.69 4.82
N GLU A 126 -3.40 -3.42 5.19
CA GLU A 126 -4.14 -3.04 6.38
C GLU A 126 -5.03 -1.85 6.10
N VAL A 127 -6.26 -1.89 6.63
CA VAL A 127 -7.14 -0.72 6.69
C VAL A 127 -7.13 -0.15 8.10
N ALA A 128 -6.63 1.07 8.24
CA ALA A 128 -6.55 1.80 9.49
C ALA A 128 -7.55 2.96 9.53
N GLU A 129 -8.03 3.30 10.72
CA GLU A 129 -8.92 4.42 10.99
C GLU A 129 -8.41 5.20 12.21
N PRO A 130 -7.35 6.01 12.04
CA PRO A 130 -6.77 6.77 13.15
C PRO A 130 -7.73 7.89 13.57
N ALA A 131 -7.82 8.20 14.87
CA ALA A 131 -8.80 9.15 15.42
C ALA A 131 -8.75 10.57 14.79
N GLU A 132 -7.57 10.99 14.31
CA GLU A 132 -7.35 12.33 13.74
C GLU A 132 -6.96 12.31 12.26
N ARG A 133 -7.08 11.15 11.59
CA ARG A 133 -6.71 11.01 10.17
C ARG A 133 -7.83 10.37 9.39
N ARG A 134 -7.77 10.53 8.06
CA ARG A 134 -8.70 9.85 7.16
C ARG A 134 -8.46 8.34 7.24
N PRO A 135 -9.50 7.52 7.07
CA PRO A 135 -9.32 6.10 6.85
C PRO A 135 -8.36 5.85 5.68
N THR A 136 -7.45 4.91 5.87
CA THR A 136 -6.46 4.54 4.87
C THR A 136 -6.45 3.04 4.66
N MET A 137 -6.17 2.61 3.43
CA MET A 137 -5.78 1.25 3.12
C MET A 137 -4.33 1.28 2.66
N THR A 138 -3.45 0.61 3.38
CA THR A 138 -2.02 0.60 3.10
C THR A 138 -1.58 -0.81 2.72
N VAL A 139 -0.97 -0.93 1.54
CA VAL A 139 -0.30 -2.15 1.09
C VAL A 139 1.19 -1.96 1.35
N THR A 140 1.80 -2.83 2.16
CA THR A 140 3.22 -2.75 2.52
C THR A 140 3.94 -4.03 2.12
N GLY A 141 4.96 -3.89 1.27
CA GLY A 141 5.95 -4.91 0.99
C GLY A 141 7.14 -4.74 1.93
N TYR A 142 7.46 -5.77 2.70
CA TYR A 142 8.65 -5.83 3.56
C TYR A 142 9.72 -6.70 2.92
N TYR A 143 10.96 -6.26 3.01
CA TYR A 143 12.15 -7.00 2.58
C TYR A 143 13.13 -7.06 3.76
N PHE A 144 13.35 -8.28 4.24
CA PHE A 144 14.21 -8.59 5.39
C PHE A 144 15.62 -8.98 4.90
#